data_AF-A0A4S8J836-F1
#
_entry.id   AF-A0A4S8J836-F1
#
_cell.length_a   1.000
_cell.length_b   1.000
_cell.length_c   1.000
_cell.angle_alpha   90.00
_cell.angle_beta   90.00
_cell.angle_gamma   90.00
#
_symmetry.space_group_name_H-M   'P 1'
#
loop_
_entity.id
_entity.type
_entity.pdbx_description
1 polymer ?
#
loop_
_entity_poly.entity_id
_entity_poly.type
_entity_poly.pdbx_seq_one_letter_code
_entity_poly.pdbx_strand_id
1 'polypeptide(L)'
;MAAQPMEAEGSKMQRLYDACDMVFSSGRAGLPTPRQLGWLQGILDAMEPADVGIDGSSGDESTSCVAIDGSGDEAVDSGSDGSGDERSRASTTSDETSEGSVSSGRSGGHGLILGHAIKQITYIHIHECEDFSIGVFCFPAGARLPLHDHPRMVVLTKVLYGSIALKSYDWVTTPISNPKRSGLAKVVADDCVLQASSKTSVLFPRSGGNIHSLTALTPCAILDVLAPPYSEEQARPSTYYVDIPIPPLPGFVVLEEIDTPDDLRVAGAPYLGPELLFDLDSC
;
A
#
# COMPACT_ATOMS: atom_id res chain seq x y z
N MET A 1 14.04 -34.58 -34.24
CA MET A 1 13.84 -33.13 -34.09
C MET A 1 13.63 -32.89 -32.60
N ALA A 2 14.63 -32.34 -31.92
CA ALA A 2 14.46 -31.92 -30.53
C ALA A 2 13.53 -30.71 -30.53
N ALA A 3 12.47 -30.76 -29.73
CA ALA A 3 11.67 -29.58 -29.45
C ALA A 3 12.59 -28.52 -28.85
N GLN A 4 12.59 -27.33 -29.44
CA GLN A 4 13.22 -26.16 -28.83
C GLN A 4 12.57 -25.94 -27.46
N PRO A 5 13.33 -25.57 -26.41
CA PRO A 5 12.70 -25.14 -25.17
C PRO A 5 11.92 -23.87 -25.49
N MET A 6 10.61 -23.88 -25.24
CA MET A 6 9.89 -22.63 -25.06
C MET A 6 10.51 -21.96 -23.83
N GLU A 7 11.29 -20.91 -24.04
CA GLU A 7 11.59 -19.93 -22.99
C GLU A 7 10.26 -19.57 -22.33
N ALA A 8 10.09 -19.95 -21.06
CA ALA A 8 8.87 -19.64 -20.33
C ALA A 8 8.80 -18.12 -20.20
N GLU A 9 7.73 -17.50 -20.72
CA GLU A 9 7.49 -16.07 -20.56
C GLU A 9 7.46 -15.77 -19.05
N GLY A 10 8.44 -14.98 -18.56
CA GLY A 10 8.59 -14.69 -17.14
C GLY A 10 7.32 -14.10 -16.52
N SER A 11 7.15 -14.30 -15.22
CA SER A 11 6.01 -13.72 -14.47
C SER A 11 5.94 -12.20 -14.66
N LYS A 12 4.76 -11.58 -14.45
CA LYS A 12 4.66 -10.11 -14.52
C LYS A 12 5.61 -9.45 -13.52
N MET A 13 5.81 -10.08 -12.36
CA MET A 13 6.75 -9.63 -11.34
C MET A 13 8.21 -9.70 -11.82
N GLN A 14 8.62 -10.78 -12.51
CA GLN A 14 9.94 -10.87 -13.14
C GLN A 14 10.13 -9.77 -14.18
N ARG A 15 9.13 -9.55 -15.04
CA ARG A 15 9.19 -8.48 -16.06
C ARG A 15 9.34 -7.09 -15.46
N LEU A 16 8.71 -6.82 -14.31
CA LEU A 16 8.87 -5.56 -13.59
C LEU A 16 10.28 -5.46 -12.98
N TYR A 17 10.80 -6.53 -12.39
CA TYR A 17 12.18 -6.57 -11.90
C TYR A 17 13.18 -6.28 -13.02
N ASP A 18 13.13 -7.01 -14.14
CA ASP A 18 14.06 -6.83 -15.28
C ASP A 18 13.99 -5.41 -15.85
N ALA A 19 12.79 -4.83 -15.90
CA ALA A 19 12.59 -3.46 -16.34
C ALA A 19 13.17 -2.43 -15.35
N CYS A 20 13.03 -2.67 -14.05
CA CYS A 20 13.61 -1.83 -13.01
C CYS A 20 15.14 -1.89 -13.07
N ASP A 21 15.72 -3.09 -13.12
CA ASP A 21 17.16 -3.29 -13.27
C ASP A 21 17.69 -2.57 -14.52
N MET A 22 17.05 -2.77 -15.67
CA MET A 22 17.47 -2.06 -16.88
C MET A 22 17.35 -0.53 -16.73
N VAL A 23 16.33 0.01 -16.07
CA VAL A 23 16.12 1.46 -15.98
C VAL A 23 17.01 2.12 -14.92
N PHE A 24 17.19 1.48 -13.78
CA PHE A 24 17.78 2.06 -12.57
C PHE A 24 19.21 1.61 -12.29
N SER A 25 19.65 0.43 -12.76
CA SER A 25 20.94 -0.11 -12.36
C SER A 25 22.14 0.73 -12.81
N SER A 26 23.15 0.76 -11.93
CA SER A 26 24.31 1.64 -11.95
C SER A 26 25.05 1.66 -13.30
N GLY A 27 25.24 2.87 -13.85
CA GLY A 27 25.86 3.12 -15.16
C GLY A 27 25.08 4.13 -16.02
N ARG A 28 23.83 4.42 -15.66
CA ARG A 28 22.98 5.43 -16.32
C ARG A 28 22.87 6.67 -15.44
N ALA A 29 23.69 7.69 -15.70
CA ALA A 29 23.63 8.94 -14.96
C ALA A 29 22.33 9.70 -15.28
N GLY A 30 21.51 10.01 -14.27
CA GLY A 30 20.38 10.93 -14.37
C GLY A 30 19.03 10.31 -14.00
N LEU A 31 17.97 11.13 -14.03
CA LEU A 31 16.59 10.64 -13.84
C LEU A 31 16.17 9.78 -15.05
N PRO A 32 15.29 8.77 -14.85
CA PRO A 32 14.71 8.03 -15.96
C PRO A 32 14.03 8.97 -16.97
N THR A 33 14.18 8.65 -18.25
CA THR A 33 13.51 9.39 -19.32
C THR A 33 11.99 9.17 -19.28
N PRO A 34 11.17 10.10 -19.82
CA PRO A 34 9.72 9.91 -19.91
C PRO A 34 9.30 8.61 -20.61
N ARG A 35 10.08 8.15 -21.60
CA ARG A 35 9.84 6.88 -22.30
C ARG A 35 10.06 5.68 -21.39
N GLN A 36 11.12 5.70 -20.57
CA GLN A 36 11.39 4.65 -19.60
C GLN A 36 10.32 4.62 -18.50
N LEU A 37 9.92 5.79 -17.98
CA LEU A 37 8.84 5.89 -17.00
C LEU A 37 7.52 5.39 -17.55
N GLY A 38 7.12 5.82 -18.75
CA GLY A 38 5.88 5.35 -19.38
C GLY A 38 5.87 3.84 -19.61
N TRP A 39 7.04 3.24 -19.86
CA TRP A 39 7.17 1.78 -19.98
C TRP A 39 7.00 1.07 -18.63
N LEU A 40 7.69 1.54 -17.58
CA LEU A 40 7.52 1.01 -16.21
C LEU A 40 6.08 1.17 -15.71
N GLN A 41 5.46 2.33 -15.93
CA GLN A 41 4.05 2.57 -15.61
C GLN A 41 3.13 1.61 -16.36
N GLY A 42 3.43 1.28 -17.62
CA GLY A 42 2.66 0.30 -18.39
C GLY A 42 2.73 -1.12 -17.81
N ILE A 43 3.89 -1.51 -17.28
CA ILE A 43 4.06 -2.80 -16.59
C ILE A 43 3.27 -2.79 -15.27
N LEU A 44 3.47 -1.75 -14.45
CA LEU A 44 2.77 -1.58 -13.16
C LEU A 44 1.25 -1.50 -13.32
N ASP A 45 0.76 -0.80 -14.34
CA ASP A 45 -0.67 -0.69 -14.65
C ASP A 45 -1.35 -2.04 -14.93
N ALA A 46 -0.57 -3.05 -15.36
CA ALA A 46 -1.05 -4.40 -15.67
C ALA A 46 -0.90 -5.38 -14.48
N MET A 47 -0.35 -4.95 -13.35
CA MET A 47 -0.18 -5.78 -12.15
C MET A 47 -1.52 -6.00 -11.44
N GLU A 48 -1.72 -7.23 -10.98
CA GLU A 48 -2.86 -7.65 -10.17
C GLU A 48 -2.37 -8.12 -8.78
N PRO A 49 -3.25 -8.18 -7.77
CA PRO A 49 -2.88 -8.64 -6.43
C PRO A 49 -2.21 -10.02 -6.41
N ALA A 50 -2.69 -10.96 -7.25
CA ALA A 50 -2.13 -12.31 -7.33
C ALA A 50 -0.69 -12.34 -7.86
N ASP A 51 -0.31 -11.37 -8.70
CA ASP A 51 1.06 -11.28 -9.25
C ASP A 51 2.10 -10.98 -8.16
N VAL A 52 1.67 -10.49 -6.99
CA VAL A 52 2.52 -10.21 -5.82
C VAL A 52 2.20 -11.10 -4.61
N GLY A 53 1.43 -12.18 -4.81
CA GLY A 53 1.10 -13.14 -3.74
C GLY A 53 0.01 -12.68 -2.77
N ILE A 54 -0.88 -11.78 -3.19
CA ILE A 54 -1.99 -11.28 -2.38
C ILE A 54 -3.33 -11.72 -2.98
N ASP A 55 -4.25 -12.14 -2.12
CA ASP A 55 -5.65 -12.34 -2.49
C ASP A 55 -6.36 -10.98 -2.43
N GLY A 56 -6.69 -10.46 -3.60
CA GLY A 56 -7.38 -9.19 -3.80
C GLY A 56 -8.90 -9.30 -3.84
N SER A 57 -9.48 -10.45 -3.48
CA SER A 57 -10.93 -10.57 -3.35
C SER A 57 -11.41 -9.58 -2.28
N SER A 58 -12.09 -8.52 -2.73
CA SER A 58 -12.78 -7.62 -1.82
C SER A 58 -13.85 -8.44 -1.11
N GLY A 59 -13.80 -8.49 0.22
CA GLY A 59 -14.86 -9.06 1.05
C GLY A 59 -16.12 -8.21 1.03
N ASP A 60 -16.51 -7.66 -0.13
CA ASP A 60 -17.77 -6.96 -0.31
C ASP A 60 -18.88 -8.01 -0.32
N GLU A 61 -19.26 -8.45 0.88
CA GLU A 61 -20.60 -8.92 1.12
C GLU A 61 -21.51 -7.77 0.73
N SER A 62 -22.07 -7.88 -0.47
CA SER A 62 -23.07 -6.97 -1.00
C SER A 62 -24.28 -7.08 -0.08
N THR A 63 -24.33 -6.31 1.01
CA THR A 63 -25.61 -5.95 1.59
C THR A 63 -26.27 -5.02 0.59
N SER A 64 -26.88 -5.60 -0.44
CA SER A 64 -27.92 -4.93 -1.18
C SER A 64 -28.99 -4.62 -0.14
N CYS A 65 -29.08 -3.37 0.29
CA CYS A 65 -30.33 -2.87 0.81
C CYS A 65 -31.36 -3.08 -0.31
N VAL A 66 -32.10 -4.18 -0.22
CA VAL A 66 -33.30 -4.36 -1.03
C VAL A 66 -34.22 -3.23 -0.60
N ALA A 67 -34.37 -2.23 -1.47
CA ALA A 67 -35.37 -1.20 -1.31
C ALA A 67 -36.72 -1.89 -1.32
N ILE A 68 -37.34 -2.00 -0.14
CA ILE A 68 -38.73 -2.42 -0.01
C ILE A 68 -39.54 -1.18 -0.35
N ASP A 69 -40.08 -1.15 -1.56
CA ASP A 69 -41.18 -0.26 -1.92
C ASP A 69 -42.44 -0.72 -1.19
N GLY A 70 -43.14 0.21 -0.55
CA GLY A 70 -44.30 -0.10 0.28
C GLY A 70 -44.86 1.13 0.98
N SER A 71 -45.65 1.90 0.25
CA SER A 71 -46.58 2.91 0.79
C SER A 71 -47.64 2.24 1.70
N GLY A 72 -48.03 2.88 2.81
CA GLY A 72 -49.22 2.48 3.57
C GLY A 72 -49.29 3.00 5.02
N ASP A 73 -50.40 3.65 5.35
CA ASP A 73 -50.73 4.45 6.53
C ASP A 73 -50.86 3.72 7.89
N GLU A 74 -50.68 4.54 8.94
CA GLU A 74 -51.29 4.59 10.29
C GLU A 74 -52.05 3.36 10.87
N ALA A 75 -51.67 2.95 12.08
CA ALA A 75 -52.61 2.73 13.19
C ALA A 75 -51.90 2.58 14.57
N VAL A 76 -52.45 3.31 15.53
CA VAL A 76 -52.30 3.19 16.99
C VAL A 76 -52.82 1.85 17.53
N ASP A 77 -52.13 1.24 18.51
CA ASP A 77 -52.76 0.65 19.71
C ASP A 77 -51.72 0.36 20.83
N SER A 78 -52.24 0.29 22.04
CA SER A 78 -51.64 0.37 23.37
C SER A 78 -51.72 -0.96 24.15
N GLY A 79 -50.85 -1.10 25.15
CA GLY A 79 -50.94 -2.07 26.25
C GLY A 79 -50.10 -3.34 26.07
N SER A 80 -49.58 -4.03 27.08
CA SER A 80 -49.38 -3.82 28.52
C SER A 80 -48.56 -5.03 29.01
N ASP A 81 -47.75 -4.81 30.05
CA ASP A 81 -47.32 -5.74 31.11
C ASP A 81 -46.72 -7.13 30.81
N GLY A 82 -45.53 -7.33 31.38
CA GLY A 82 -45.43 -8.30 32.49
C GLY A 82 -44.35 -9.38 32.41
N SER A 83 -43.52 -9.41 33.46
CA SER A 83 -42.79 -10.57 34.02
C SER A 83 -41.52 -10.99 33.25
N GLY A 84 -40.41 -11.39 33.87
CA GLY A 84 -40.10 -11.67 35.27
C GLY A 84 -38.63 -12.06 35.38
N ASP A 85 -38.19 -12.15 36.62
CA ASP A 85 -36.83 -12.28 37.14
C ASP A 85 -36.04 -13.56 36.79
N GLU A 86 -34.79 -13.52 37.28
CA GLU A 86 -33.92 -14.62 37.75
C GLU A 86 -32.79 -15.05 36.81
N ARG A 87 -31.55 -14.63 37.10
CA ARG A 87 -30.60 -15.19 38.08
C ARG A 87 -29.97 -16.53 37.64
N SER A 88 -28.65 -16.43 37.48
CA SER A 88 -27.65 -17.37 38.00
C SER A 88 -27.60 -18.77 37.38
N ARG A 89 -26.44 -19.09 36.77
CA ARG A 89 -25.42 -19.94 37.41
C ARG A 89 -24.22 -20.12 36.48
N ALA A 90 -23.04 -19.88 37.06
CA ALA A 90 -21.79 -20.47 36.62
C ALA A 90 -21.85 -21.98 36.78
N SER A 91 -21.14 -22.73 35.94
CA SER A 91 -20.32 -23.87 36.35
C SER A 91 -19.46 -24.36 35.20
N THR A 92 -18.18 -24.44 35.52
CA THR A 92 -17.07 -25.15 34.88
C THR A 92 -17.40 -26.60 34.53
N THR A 93 -16.92 -27.08 33.38
CA THR A 93 -16.40 -28.45 33.24
C THR A 93 -15.22 -28.46 32.28
N SER A 94 -14.16 -29.09 32.73
CA SER A 94 -12.95 -29.45 32.03
C SER A 94 -13.20 -30.57 30.99
N ASP A 95 -12.22 -30.67 30.10
CA ASP A 95 -11.55 -31.89 29.66
C ASP A 95 -11.84 -32.51 28.28
N GLU A 96 -10.71 -32.98 27.73
CA GLU A 96 -10.48 -34.01 26.71
C GLU A 96 -10.48 -33.65 25.20
N THR A 97 -9.24 -33.52 24.72
CA THR A 97 -8.65 -34.18 23.53
C THR A 97 -9.59 -34.82 22.50
N SER A 98 -9.49 -34.33 21.26
CA SER A 98 -9.80 -35.11 20.06
C SER A 98 -8.70 -34.92 19.03
N GLU A 99 -7.92 -35.98 18.82
CA GLU A 99 -7.04 -36.12 17.66
C GLU A 99 -7.89 -36.15 16.38
N GLY A 100 -7.58 -35.26 15.45
CA GLY A 100 -8.17 -35.19 14.13
C GLY A 100 -7.06 -35.25 13.09
N SER A 101 -6.69 -36.47 12.72
CA SER A 101 -5.85 -36.78 11.57
C SER A 101 -6.46 -36.20 10.29
N VAL A 102 -5.75 -35.30 9.61
CA VAL A 102 -6.07 -34.90 8.24
C VAL A 102 -4.92 -35.24 7.31
N SER A 103 -5.32 -35.98 6.28
CA SER A 103 -4.56 -36.62 5.23
C SER A 103 -3.62 -35.67 4.49
N SER A 104 -2.39 -36.15 4.31
CA SER A 104 -1.43 -35.70 3.31
C SER A 104 -2.04 -35.71 1.90
N GLY A 105 -2.50 -34.55 1.44
CA GLY A 105 -2.78 -34.25 0.05
C GLY A 105 -1.75 -33.25 -0.47
N ARG A 106 -0.77 -33.73 -1.25
CA ARG A 106 0.18 -32.88 -1.98
C ARG A 106 -0.54 -32.21 -3.16
N SER A 107 -0.65 -30.88 -3.12
CA SER A 107 -0.82 -30.02 -4.31
C SER A 107 -0.17 -28.67 -4.02
N GLY A 108 0.80 -28.27 -4.84
CA GLY A 108 1.63 -27.09 -4.63
C GLY A 108 0.94 -25.78 -5.03
N GLY A 109 0.12 -25.24 -4.14
CA GLY A 109 -0.27 -23.82 -4.17
C GLY A 109 0.39 -23.11 -3.00
N HIS A 110 1.36 -22.23 -3.26
CA HIS A 110 1.80 -21.28 -2.25
C HIS A 110 0.57 -20.42 -1.88
N GLY A 111 0.20 -20.40 -0.60
CA GLY A 111 -0.98 -19.65 -0.14
C GLY A 111 -0.81 -18.15 -0.39
N LEU A 112 -1.89 -17.47 -0.76
CA LEU A 112 -1.91 -16.00 -0.91
C LEU A 112 -2.09 -15.33 0.46
N ILE A 113 -1.57 -14.12 0.60
CA ILE A 113 -1.87 -13.25 1.75
C ILE A 113 -3.30 -12.73 1.59
N LEU A 114 -4.18 -13.03 2.54
CA LEU A 114 -5.56 -12.53 2.54
C LEU A 114 -5.58 -11.03 2.87
N GLY A 115 -5.72 -10.18 1.85
CA GLY A 115 -5.64 -8.72 2.00
C GLY A 115 -6.62 -8.15 3.02
N HIS A 116 -7.84 -8.70 3.07
CA HIS A 116 -8.90 -8.29 3.99
C HIS A 116 -8.65 -8.69 5.47
N ALA A 117 -7.78 -9.66 5.73
CA ALA A 117 -7.52 -10.17 7.09
C ALA A 117 -6.45 -9.34 7.82
N ILE A 118 -5.81 -8.40 7.13
CA ILE A 118 -4.74 -7.54 7.66
C ILE A 118 -5.35 -6.53 8.64
N LYS A 119 -4.78 -6.45 9.85
CA LYS A 119 -5.28 -5.59 10.95
C LYS A 119 -4.42 -4.36 11.26
N GLN A 120 -3.24 -4.27 10.65
CA GLN A 120 -2.31 -3.16 10.77
C GLN A 120 -1.53 -3.03 9.45
N ILE A 121 -0.93 -1.86 9.20
CA ILE A 121 -0.14 -1.67 7.98
C ILE A 121 0.94 -2.76 7.91
N THR A 122 1.00 -3.46 6.78
CA THR A 122 1.93 -4.57 6.56
C THR A 122 2.76 -4.29 5.33
N TYR A 123 4.07 -4.39 5.45
CA TYR A 123 5.02 -4.28 4.37
C TYR A 123 5.52 -5.66 3.96
N ILE A 124 5.36 -5.97 2.68
CA ILE A 124 5.89 -7.17 2.03
C ILE A 124 7.09 -6.73 1.20
N HIS A 125 8.27 -7.13 1.65
CA HIS A 125 9.51 -6.88 0.92
C HIS A 125 9.63 -7.87 -0.24
N ILE A 126 9.85 -7.37 -1.46
CA ILE A 126 10.00 -8.20 -2.67
C ILE A 126 11.46 -8.23 -3.12
N HIS A 127 12.08 -7.05 -3.27
CA HIS A 127 13.46 -6.93 -3.71
C HIS A 127 14.07 -5.61 -3.22
N GLU A 128 15.38 -5.60 -2.99
CA GLU A 128 16.16 -4.39 -2.77
C GLU A 128 17.62 -4.57 -3.20
N CYS A 129 18.15 -3.56 -3.88
CA CYS A 129 19.56 -3.37 -4.17
C CYS A 129 19.92 -1.88 -3.94
N GLU A 130 21.15 -1.48 -4.25
CA GLU A 130 21.57 -0.07 -4.08
C GLU A 130 20.80 0.90 -4.99
N ASP A 131 20.31 0.43 -6.14
CA ASP A 131 19.73 1.24 -7.20
C ASP A 131 18.19 1.35 -7.11
N PHE A 132 17.50 0.31 -6.62
CA PHE A 132 16.06 0.33 -6.43
C PHE A 132 15.57 -0.69 -5.39
N SER A 133 14.35 -0.49 -4.91
CA SER A 133 13.61 -1.48 -4.11
C SER A 133 12.19 -1.63 -4.61
N ILE A 134 11.63 -2.84 -4.47
CA ILE A 134 10.24 -3.17 -4.76
C ILE A 134 9.60 -3.71 -3.49
N GLY A 135 8.44 -3.16 -3.12
CA GLY A 135 7.68 -3.65 -1.98
C GLY A 135 6.21 -3.33 -2.07
N VAL A 136 5.41 -4.00 -1.25
CA VAL A 136 3.96 -3.81 -1.19
C VAL A 136 3.56 -3.40 0.20
N PHE A 137 2.84 -2.29 0.32
CA PHE A 137 2.14 -1.93 1.55
C PHE A 137 0.69 -2.38 1.46
N CYS A 138 0.24 -3.16 2.44
CA CYS A 138 -1.15 -3.51 2.66
C CYS A 138 -1.70 -2.73 3.84
N PHE A 139 -2.88 -2.13 3.67
CA PHE A 139 -3.52 -1.29 4.67
C PHE A 139 -4.88 -1.87 5.06
N PRO A 140 -5.20 -1.98 6.36
CA PRO A 140 -6.59 -2.06 6.78
C PRO A 140 -7.30 -0.72 6.50
N ALA A 141 -8.63 -0.75 6.38
CA ALA A 141 -9.42 0.48 6.25
C ALA A 141 -9.16 1.43 7.43
N GLY A 142 -9.01 2.72 7.12
CA GLY A 142 -8.73 3.78 8.09
C GLY A 142 -7.26 3.89 8.51
N ALA A 143 -6.39 2.92 8.19
CA ALA A 143 -4.96 3.07 8.47
C ALA A 143 -4.33 4.15 7.62
N ARG A 144 -3.36 4.85 8.22
CA ARG A 144 -2.67 5.97 7.61
C ARG A 144 -1.17 5.77 7.65
N LEU A 145 -0.50 5.92 6.50
CA LEU A 145 0.92 6.21 6.45
C LEU A 145 1.09 7.74 6.58
N PRO A 146 1.72 8.23 7.65
CA PRO A 146 1.85 9.66 7.91
C PRO A 146 2.57 10.41 6.81
N LEU A 147 2.50 11.75 6.85
CA LEU A 147 3.14 12.59 5.86
C LEU A 147 4.66 12.42 5.93
N HIS A 148 5.27 11.96 4.85
CA HIS A 148 6.70 11.66 4.79
C HIS A 148 7.29 12.03 3.43
N ASP A 149 8.60 12.26 3.37
CA ASP A 149 9.33 12.58 2.13
C ASP A 149 10.10 11.41 1.52
N HIS A 150 10.55 11.62 0.27
CA HIS A 150 11.32 10.68 -0.53
C HIS A 150 12.59 11.36 -1.04
N PRO A 151 13.59 11.63 -0.18
CA PRO A 151 14.68 12.53 -0.50
C PRO A 151 15.59 11.96 -1.59
N ARG A 152 15.64 12.68 -2.73
CA ARG A 152 16.42 12.29 -3.93
C ARG A 152 15.95 11.02 -4.63
N MET A 153 14.68 10.64 -4.44
CA MET A 153 14.13 9.41 -5.00
C MET A 153 13.11 9.71 -6.10
N VAL A 154 13.02 8.81 -7.06
CA VAL A 154 11.84 8.63 -7.91
C VAL A 154 11.04 7.48 -7.33
N VAL A 155 9.73 7.64 -7.18
CA VAL A 155 8.85 6.57 -6.70
C VAL A 155 7.70 6.38 -7.65
N LEU A 156 7.47 5.13 -8.06
CA LEU A 156 6.29 4.71 -8.80
C LEU A 156 5.37 3.93 -7.87
N THR A 157 4.10 4.32 -7.82
CA THR A 157 3.11 3.72 -6.93
C THR A 157 1.89 3.26 -7.72
N LYS A 158 1.50 2.00 -7.54
CA LYS A 158 0.29 1.42 -8.13
C LYS A 158 -0.61 0.84 -7.05
N VAL A 159 -1.86 1.28 -6.99
CA VAL A 159 -2.89 0.61 -6.18
C VAL A 159 -3.28 -0.70 -6.85
N LEU A 160 -3.16 -1.82 -6.14
CA LEU A 160 -3.47 -3.17 -6.64
C LEU A 160 -4.95 -3.54 -6.43
N TYR A 161 -5.52 -3.16 -5.30
CA TYR A 161 -6.94 -3.29 -4.97
C TYR A 161 -7.33 -2.26 -3.90
N GLY A 162 -8.64 -2.06 -3.72
CA GLY A 162 -9.18 -1.10 -2.75
C GLY A 162 -8.96 0.36 -3.18
N SER A 163 -9.10 1.27 -2.22
CA SER A 163 -8.95 2.71 -2.43
C SER A 163 -8.22 3.40 -1.29
N ILE A 164 -7.43 4.41 -1.66
CA ILE A 164 -6.57 5.17 -0.76
C ILE A 164 -6.66 6.66 -1.08
N ALA A 165 -6.84 7.48 -0.05
CA ALA A 165 -6.79 8.93 -0.15
C ALA A 165 -5.33 9.38 -0.10
N LEU A 166 -4.91 10.12 -1.13
CA LEU A 166 -3.59 10.73 -1.27
C LEU A 166 -3.67 12.22 -0.99
N LYS A 167 -2.80 12.66 -0.07
CA LYS A 167 -2.47 14.07 0.13
C LYS A 167 -0.99 14.26 -0.16
N SER A 168 -0.60 15.21 -1.01
CA SER A 168 0.80 15.39 -1.39
C SER A 168 1.21 16.83 -1.67
N TYR A 169 2.50 17.09 -1.54
CA TYR A 169 3.10 18.42 -1.59
C TYR A 169 4.48 18.39 -2.23
N ASP A 170 4.87 19.54 -2.77
CA ASP A 170 6.25 19.82 -3.16
C ASP A 170 6.73 21.11 -2.50
N TRP A 171 7.99 21.14 -2.06
CA TRP A 171 8.60 22.34 -1.50
C TRP A 171 8.62 23.49 -2.51
N VAL A 172 8.15 24.68 -2.10
CA VAL A 172 8.34 25.93 -2.84
C VAL A 172 9.70 26.54 -2.50
N THR A 173 10.00 26.57 -1.21
CA THR A 173 11.27 26.99 -0.65
C THR A 173 11.70 25.93 0.36
N THR A 174 12.76 25.19 0.03
CA THR A 174 13.37 24.27 1.00
C THR A 174 14.00 25.09 2.13
N PRO A 175 13.69 24.81 3.40
CA PRO A 175 14.26 25.56 4.51
C PRO A 175 15.78 25.47 4.56
N ILE A 176 16.39 26.63 4.79
CA ILE A 176 17.80 26.80 5.04
C ILE A 176 18.04 26.46 6.52
N SER A 177 18.86 25.43 6.76
CA SER A 177 19.52 25.07 8.03
C SER A 177 18.90 25.62 9.32
N ASN A 178 17.84 24.96 9.81
CA ASN A 178 17.35 25.06 11.18
C ASN A 178 17.28 23.63 11.77
N PRO A 179 17.29 23.42 13.10
CA PRO A 179 17.36 22.08 13.68
C PRO A 179 16.11 21.22 13.43
N LYS A 180 15.00 21.81 12.98
CA LYS A 180 13.84 21.12 12.40
C LYS A 180 13.52 21.76 11.05
N ARG A 181 13.39 20.97 9.98
CA ARG A 181 13.10 21.46 8.63
C ARG A 181 11.64 21.91 8.57
N SER A 182 11.40 23.22 8.47
CA SER A 182 10.07 23.81 8.27
C SER A 182 10.04 24.75 7.08
N GLY A 183 9.09 24.60 6.15
CA GLY A 183 9.09 25.38 4.93
C GLY A 183 7.73 25.51 4.26
N LEU A 184 7.66 26.40 3.27
CA LEU A 184 6.48 26.56 2.44
C LEU A 184 6.42 25.44 1.41
N ALA A 185 5.30 24.73 1.36
CA ALA A 185 5.03 23.71 0.37
C ALA A 185 3.75 24.03 -0.41
N LYS A 186 3.74 23.65 -1.68
CA LYS A 186 2.59 23.74 -2.56
C LYS A 186 1.83 22.42 -2.50
N VAL A 187 0.50 22.51 -2.37
CA VAL A 187 -0.40 21.36 -2.49
C VAL A 187 -0.37 20.84 -3.93
N VAL A 188 -0.09 19.55 -4.08
CA VAL A 188 -0.06 18.83 -5.36
C VAL A 188 -1.31 17.96 -5.51
N ALA A 189 -1.69 17.27 -4.44
CA ALA A 189 -2.96 16.56 -4.33
C ALA A 189 -3.55 16.79 -2.94
N ASP A 190 -4.87 16.97 -2.88
CA ASP A 190 -5.62 17.15 -1.64
C ASP A 190 -6.78 16.16 -1.64
N ASP A 191 -6.71 15.17 -0.75
CA ASP A 191 -7.64 14.05 -0.63
C ASP A 191 -8.05 13.41 -1.97
N CYS A 192 -7.08 13.27 -2.87
CA CYS A 192 -7.30 12.62 -4.16
C CYS A 192 -7.43 11.10 -3.96
N VAL A 193 -8.53 10.51 -4.44
CA VAL A 193 -8.76 9.07 -4.30
C VAL A 193 -8.05 8.30 -5.42
N LEU A 194 -7.12 7.43 -5.02
CA LEU A 194 -6.50 6.45 -5.90
C LEU A 194 -7.14 5.08 -5.67
N GLN A 195 -7.35 4.33 -6.76
CA GLN A 195 -7.94 2.99 -6.75
C GLN A 195 -7.26 2.12 -7.81
N ALA A 196 -7.59 0.82 -7.85
CA ALA A 196 -6.96 -0.11 -8.81
C ALA A 196 -7.08 0.31 -10.28
N SER A 197 -8.15 1.00 -10.66
CA SER A 197 -8.33 1.53 -12.03
C SER A 197 -7.48 2.78 -12.31
N SER A 198 -6.93 3.43 -11.28
CA SER A 198 -6.08 4.60 -11.43
C SER A 198 -4.76 4.20 -12.10
N LYS A 199 -4.24 5.11 -12.92
CA LYS A 199 -2.91 4.99 -13.51
C LYS A 199 -1.83 5.05 -12.42
N THR A 200 -0.75 4.32 -12.64
CA THR A 200 0.45 4.34 -11.79
C THR A 200 0.92 5.79 -11.62
N SER A 201 1.00 6.26 -10.38
CA SER A 201 1.52 7.59 -10.07
C SER A 201 3.05 7.58 -10.03
N VAL A 202 3.65 8.74 -10.29
CA VAL A 202 5.10 8.94 -10.17
C VAL A 202 5.37 10.23 -9.43
N LEU A 203 6.27 10.17 -8.45
CA LEU A 203 6.88 11.35 -7.83
C LEU A 203 8.38 11.40 -8.15
N PHE A 204 8.93 12.61 -8.08
CA PHE A 204 10.32 12.92 -8.36
C PHE A 204 10.94 13.62 -7.15
N PRO A 205 12.28 13.79 -7.11
CA PRO A 205 12.96 14.42 -5.98
C PRO A 205 12.48 15.84 -5.60
N ARG A 206 11.84 16.57 -6.53
CA ARG A 206 11.40 17.96 -6.33
C ARG A 206 10.04 18.28 -6.97
N SER A 207 9.31 17.27 -7.42
CA SER A 207 8.03 17.48 -8.10
C SER A 207 7.16 16.22 -8.07
N GLY A 208 5.86 16.39 -8.23
CA GLY A 208 4.91 15.26 -8.31
C GLY A 208 4.39 14.83 -6.94
N GLY A 209 4.63 15.63 -5.90
CA GLY A 209 4.17 15.32 -4.55
C GLY A 209 5.20 14.49 -3.77
N ASN A 210 6.46 14.91 -3.73
CA ASN A 210 7.54 14.19 -3.05
C ASN A 210 7.25 13.94 -1.56
N ILE A 211 6.51 14.86 -0.93
CA ILE A 211 6.03 14.69 0.44
C ILE A 211 4.57 14.28 0.37
N HIS A 212 4.23 13.11 0.90
CA HIS A 212 2.85 12.60 0.81
C HIS A 212 2.39 11.79 2.01
N SER A 213 1.09 11.73 2.21
CA SER A 213 0.43 10.85 3.17
C SER A 213 -0.65 10.05 2.49
N LEU A 214 -0.86 8.84 2.97
CA LEU A 214 -1.76 7.87 2.39
C LEU A 214 -2.71 7.38 3.47
N THR A 215 -4.02 7.51 3.24
CA THR A 215 -5.05 7.05 4.18
C THR A 215 -5.97 6.06 3.48
N ALA A 216 -5.97 4.81 3.92
CA ALA A 216 -6.79 3.76 3.32
C ALA A 216 -8.28 4.02 3.56
N LEU A 217 -9.06 4.12 2.50
CA LEU A 217 -10.52 4.29 2.58
C LEU A 217 -11.23 2.94 2.69
N THR A 218 -10.68 1.93 2.02
CA THR A 218 -11.04 0.52 2.15
C THR A 218 -9.78 -0.29 2.45
N PRO A 219 -9.87 -1.57 2.81
CA PRO A 219 -8.68 -2.42 2.79
C PRO A 219 -8.07 -2.38 1.40
N CYS A 220 -6.78 -2.04 1.30
CA CYS A 220 -6.12 -1.80 0.02
C CYS A 220 -4.66 -2.26 0.06
N ALA A 221 -4.08 -2.49 -1.12
CA ALA A 221 -2.64 -2.67 -1.26
C ALA A 221 -2.08 -1.74 -2.34
N ILE A 222 -0.88 -1.22 -2.09
CA ILE A 222 -0.11 -0.44 -3.06
C ILE A 222 1.23 -1.13 -3.30
N LEU A 223 1.62 -1.24 -4.57
CA LEU A 223 2.93 -1.68 -5.02
C LEU A 223 3.79 -0.44 -5.29
N ASP A 224 4.92 -0.36 -4.60
CA ASP A 224 5.89 0.72 -4.72
C ASP A 224 7.20 0.23 -5.32
N VAL A 225 7.75 1.04 -6.23
CA VAL A 225 9.13 0.96 -6.72
C VAL A 225 9.83 2.26 -6.34
N LEU A 226 10.84 2.16 -5.47
CA LEU A 226 11.66 3.30 -5.03
C LEU A 226 13.02 3.22 -5.72
N ALA A 227 13.48 4.33 -6.29
CA ALA A 227 14.79 4.41 -6.94
C ALA A 227 15.51 5.74 -6.64
N PRO A 228 16.63 5.72 -5.90
CA PRO A 228 17.13 4.61 -5.07
C PRO A 228 16.22 4.37 -3.83
N PRO A 229 16.44 3.30 -3.05
CA PRO A 229 15.80 3.15 -1.75
C PRO A 229 16.29 4.19 -0.73
N TYR A 230 15.56 4.28 0.38
CA TYR A 230 16.02 4.98 1.57
C TYR A 230 17.35 4.39 2.07
N SER A 231 18.18 5.22 2.70
CA SER A 231 19.46 4.80 3.26
C SER A 231 19.96 5.84 4.24
N GLU A 232 20.12 5.47 5.52
CA GLU A 232 20.71 6.37 6.51
C GLU A 232 22.18 6.69 6.17
N GLU A 233 22.94 5.66 5.75
CA GLU A 233 24.36 5.78 5.40
C GLU A 233 24.59 6.77 4.25
N GLN A 234 23.68 6.77 3.28
CA GLN A 234 23.73 7.69 2.15
C GLN A 234 22.96 8.99 2.39
N ALA A 235 22.54 9.30 3.63
CA ALA A 235 21.78 10.49 4.02
C ALA A 235 20.46 10.66 3.23
N ARG A 236 19.69 9.58 3.14
CA ARG A 236 18.31 9.51 2.65
C ARG A 236 17.41 8.79 3.68
N PRO A 237 17.28 9.27 4.92
CA PRO A 237 16.24 8.76 5.81
C PRO A 237 14.86 9.24 5.32
N SER A 238 13.80 8.53 5.68
CA SER A 238 12.45 9.08 5.58
C SER A 238 12.23 10.10 6.69
N THR A 239 11.80 11.31 6.33
CA THR A 239 11.48 12.38 7.29
C THR A 239 9.97 12.54 7.37
N TYR A 240 9.43 12.69 8.58
CA TYR A 240 8.00 12.87 8.81
C TYR A 240 7.64 14.34 9.03
N TYR A 241 6.43 14.72 8.63
CA TYR A 241 5.96 16.09 8.69
C TYR A 241 4.53 16.18 9.22
N VAL A 242 4.17 17.38 9.69
CA VAL A 242 2.78 17.83 9.79
C VAL A 242 2.57 19.01 8.86
N ASP A 243 1.38 19.12 8.29
CA ASP A 243 0.99 20.26 7.47
C ASP A 243 0.14 21.25 8.26
N ILE A 244 0.51 22.52 8.19
CA ILE A 244 -0.16 23.62 8.85
C ILE A 244 -0.81 24.49 7.76
N PRO A 245 -2.14 24.49 7.65
CA PRO A 245 -2.86 25.30 6.68
C PRO A 245 -2.55 26.79 6.84
N ILE A 246 -2.47 27.50 5.72
CA ILE A 246 -2.32 28.96 5.68
C ILE A 246 -3.67 29.53 5.19
N PRO A 247 -4.60 29.95 6.07
CA PRO A 247 -5.95 30.34 5.64
C PRO A 247 -5.99 31.41 4.53
N PRO A 248 -5.10 32.42 4.52
CA PRO A 248 -5.08 33.42 3.45
C PRO A 248 -4.49 32.93 2.11
N LEU A 249 -3.87 31.74 2.05
CA LEU A 249 -3.11 31.26 0.90
C LEU A 249 -3.52 29.81 0.53
N PRO A 250 -4.70 29.63 -0.09
CA PRO A 250 -5.17 28.30 -0.50
C PRO A 250 -4.19 27.67 -1.50
N GLY A 251 -4.01 26.35 -1.39
CA GLY A 251 -3.06 25.59 -2.21
C GLY A 251 -1.62 25.63 -1.69
N PHE A 252 -1.38 26.22 -0.51
CA PHE A 252 -0.09 26.20 0.16
C PHE A 252 -0.25 25.88 1.65
N VAL A 253 0.77 25.23 2.21
CA VAL A 253 0.88 24.90 3.63
C VAL A 253 2.28 25.20 4.13
N VAL A 254 2.43 25.35 5.44
CA VAL A 254 3.74 25.17 6.08
C VAL A 254 3.87 23.71 6.47
N LEU A 255 4.93 23.04 6.02
CA LEU A 255 5.28 21.72 6.52
C LEU A 255 6.28 21.88 7.65
N GLU A 256 6.07 21.18 8.76
CA GLU A 256 7.01 21.13 9.88
C GLU A 256 7.44 19.70 10.14
N GLU A 257 8.76 19.47 10.17
CA GLU A 257 9.34 18.18 10.53
C GLU A 257 8.97 17.77 11.97
N ILE A 258 8.57 16.51 12.11
CA ILE A 258 8.26 15.85 13.38
C ILE A 258 9.08 14.57 13.52
N ASP A 259 9.21 14.11 14.76
CA ASP A 259 9.72 12.76 15.02
C ASP A 259 8.75 11.72 14.43
N THR A 260 9.26 10.51 14.17
CA THR A 260 8.43 9.39 13.73
C THR A 260 7.22 9.22 14.66
N PRO A 261 5.98 9.24 14.14
CA PRO A 261 4.80 9.16 14.98
C PRO A 261 4.78 7.89 15.84
N ASP A 262 4.50 8.05 17.14
CA ASP A 262 4.49 6.95 18.12
C ASP A 262 3.45 5.86 17.82
N ASP A 263 2.43 6.16 17.03
CA ASP A 263 1.36 5.26 16.61
C ASP A 263 1.64 4.56 15.28
N LEU A 264 2.68 4.97 14.54
CA LEU A 264 3.07 4.33 13.30
C LEU A 264 3.62 2.93 13.59
N ARG A 265 2.89 1.91 13.13
CA ARG A 265 3.27 0.50 13.21
C ARG A 265 3.15 -0.12 11.84
N VAL A 266 4.28 -0.61 11.33
CA VAL A 266 4.34 -1.37 10.07
C VAL A 266 4.90 -2.75 10.39
N ALA A 267 4.12 -3.80 10.15
CA ALA A 267 4.56 -5.17 10.31
C ALA A 267 5.20 -5.71 9.03
N GLY A 268 6.21 -6.55 9.16
CA GLY A 268 6.75 -7.30 8.02
C GLY A 268 5.93 -8.56 7.73
N ALA A 269 5.82 -8.92 6.46
CA ALA A 269 5.30 -10.21 6.01
C ALA A 269 6.19 -10.81 4.90
N PRO A 270 6.28 -12.14 4.79
CA PRO A 270 7.05 -12.78 3.73
C PRO A 270 6.36 -12.57 2.38
N TYR A 271 7.14 -12.46 1.32
CA TYR A 271 6.64 -12.49 -0.04
C TYR A 271 6.23 -13.91 -0.45
N LEU A 272 4.99 -14.07 -0.92
CA LEU A 272 4.40 -15.36 -1.32
C LEU A 272 4.05 -15.41 -2.82
N GLY A 273 4.44 -14.41 -3.61
CA GLY A 273 4.22 -14.38 -5.05
C GLY A 273 5.23 -15.21 -5.84
N PRO A 274 5.20 -15.13 -7.19
CA PRO A 274 6.16 -15.82 -8.05
C PRO A 274 7.62 -15.49 -7.71
N GLU A 275 8.48 -16.50 -7.71
CA GLU A 275 9.91 -16.35 -7.46
C GLU A 275 10.58 -15.41 -8.48
N LEU A 276 11.54 -14.61 -7.99
CA LEU A 276 12.37 -13.75 -8.82
C LEU A 276 13.71 -14.43 -9.10
N LEU A 277 14.07 -14.48 -10.37
CA LEU A 277 15.38 -14.90 -10.82
C LEU A 277 16.27 -13.66 -10.96
N PHE A 278 17.40 -13.67 -10.26
CA PHE A 278 18.39 -12.60 -10.30
C PHE A 278 19.58 -13.05 -11.15
N ASP A 279 20.00 -12.24 -12.10
CA ASP A 279 21.27 -12.47 -12.81
C ASP A 279 22.43 -12.17 -11.85
N LEU A 280 23.09 -13.22 -11.36
CA LEU A 280 24.18 -13.15 -10.38
C LEU A 280 25.47 -12.49 -10.92
N ASP A 281 25.49 -12.10 -12.20
CA ASP A 281 26.65 -11.50 -12.87
C ASP A 281 26.65 -9.95 -12.85
N SER A 282 25.66 -9.32 -12.20
CA SER A 282 25.51 -7.85 -12.14
C SER A 282 26.01 -7.20 -10.85
N CYS A 283 26.73 -7.92 -9.97
CA CYS A 283 27.38 -7.38 -8.76
C CYS A 283 28.82 -6.91 -9.00
#